data_AF-A0A7C4WCE1-F1
#
_entry.id   AF-A0A7C4WCE1-F1
#
_cell.length_a   1.000
_cell.length_b   1.000
_cell.length_c   1.000
_cell.angle_alpha   90.00
_cell.angle_beta   90.00
_cell.angle_gamma   90.00
#
_symmetry.space_group_name_H-M   'P 1'
#
loop_
_entity.id
_entity.type
_entity.pdbx_description
1 polymer ?
#
loop_
_entity_poly.entity_id
_entity_poly.type
_entity_poly.pdbx_seq_one_letter_code
_entity_poly.pdbx_strand_id
1 'polypeptide(L)' 'AVMEFSGVKGLSEVEPSVVHVNPKNRIAVIRVKREGLHLFRAALAAYEVPLVRVVKVTGTLRKAQAISSSLSF' A
#
# COMPACT_ATOMS: atom_id res chain seq x y z
N ALA A 1 -9.58 -5.37 -2.10
CA ALA A 1 -8.79 -5.61 -0.86
C ALA A 1 -9.42 -5.00 0.40
N VAL A 2 -9.14 -3.75 0.79
CA VAL A 2 -9.64 -3.21 2.09
C VAL A 2 -11.16 -3.23 2.19
N MET A 3 -11.86 -2.76 1.15
CA MET A 3 -13.32 -2.75 1.10
C MET A 3 -13.92 -4.17 1.23
N GLU A 4 -13.31 -5.17 0.59
CA GLU A 4 -13.75 -6.57 0.70
C GLU A 4 -13.48 -7.15 2.10
N PHE A 5 -12.36 -6.76 2.72
CA PHE A 5 -11.94 -7.32 4.01
C PHE A 5 -12.70 -6.73 5.21
N SER A 6 -12.98 -5.42 5.20
CA SER A 6 -13.51 -4.70 6.37
C SER A 6 -14.60 -3.68 6.04
N GLY A 7 -15.13 -3.71 4.81
CA GLY A 7 -16.23 -2.86 4.37
C GLY A 7 -15.90 -1.37 4.37
N VAL A 8 -16.96 -0.55 4.35
CA VAL A 8 -16.85 0.92 4.31
C VAL A 8 -16.14 1.46 5.55
N LYS A 9 -16.39 0.87 6.73
CA LYS A 9 -15.75 1.28 7.98
C LYS A 9 -14.24 1.14 7.87
N GLY A 10 -13.73 -0.03 7.50
CA GLY A 10 -12.29 -0.22 7.38
C GLY A 10 -11.67 0.59 6.24
N LEU A 11 -12.39 0.82 5.14
CA LEU A 11 -11.93 1.73 4.09
C LEU A 11 -11.75 3.16 4.61
N SER A 12 -12.66 3.65 5.46
CA SER A 12 -12.57 4.99 6.05
C SER A 12 -11.45 5.14 7.08
N GLU A 13 -11.11 4.05 7.80
CA GLU A 13 -10.01 4.00 8.76
C GLU A 13 -8.64 3.97 8.06
N VAL A 14 -8.54 3.23 6.95
CA VAL A 14 -7.30 3.13 6.17
C VAL A 14 -7.06 4.35 5.30
N GLU A 15 -8.12 4.86 4.66
CA GLU A 15 -8.10 5.94 3.68
C GLU A 15 -6.96 5.81 2.66
N PRO A 16 -6.93 4.70 1.89
CA PRO A 16 -5.83 4.44 0.97
C PRO A 16 -5.91 5.35 -0.26
N SER A 17 -4.77 5.92 -0.64
CA SER A 17 -4.62 6.75 -1.83
C SER A 17 -3.35 6.38 -2.61
N VAL A 18 -3.48 6.14 -3.92
CA VAL A 18 -2.32 5.92 -4.80
C VAL A 18 -1.68 7.28 -5.09
N VAL A 19 -0.45 7.47 -4.64
CA VAL A 19 0.25 8.77 -4.76
C VAL A 19 1.35 8.76 -5.81
N HIS A 20 1.83 7.59 -6.20
CA HIS A 20 2.81 7.45 -7.26
C HIS A 20 2.78 6.02 -7.82
N VAL A 21 3.00 5.88 -9.12
CA VAL A 21 3.17 4.59 -9.79
C VAL A 21 4.41 4.68 -10.67
N ASN A 22 5.33 3.75 -10.46
CA ASN A 22 6.47 3.54 -11.34
C ASN A 22 6.22 2.27 -12.18
N PRO A 23 5.74 2.42 -13.43
CA PRO A 23 5.38 1.29 -14.27
C PRO A 23 6.62 0.46 -14.68
N LYS A 24 7.79 1.09 -14.80
CA LYS A 24 9.04 0.41 -15.19
C LYS A 24 9.41 -0.68 -14.20
N ASN A 25 9.30 -0.38 -12.91
CA ASN A 25 9.67 -1.30 -11.83
C ASN A 25 8.47 -2.06 -11.26
N ARG A 26 7.25 -1.84 -11.79
CA ARG A 26 5.98 -2.37 -11.27
C ARG A 26 5.76 -2.07 -9.78
N ILE A 27 6.15 -0.87 -9.34
CA ILE A 27 6.02 -0.42 -7.94
C ILE A 27 4.99 0.70 -7.85
N ALA A 28 4.06 0.59 -6.90
CA ALA A 28 3.16 1.68 -6.54
C ALA A 28 3.47 2.16 -5.11
N VAL A 29 3.33 3.46 -4.89
CA VAL A 29 3.35 4.07 -3.57
C VAL A 29 1.91 4.36 -3.17
N ILE A 30 1.47 3.72 -2.09
CA ILE A 30 0.15 3.91 -1.50
C ILE A 30 0.32 4.64 -0.18
N ARG A 31 -0.37 5.77 -0.04
CA ARG A 31 -0.51 6.49 1.22
C ARG A 31 -1.71 5.94 1.95
N VAL A 32 -1.55 5.74 3.25
CA VAL A 32 -2.63 5.31 4.18
C VAL A 32 -2.52 6.12 5.45
N LYS A 33 -3.60 6.19 6.22
CA LYS A 33 -3.55 6.66 7.62
C LYS A 33 -2.64 5.76 8.45
N ARG A 34 -1.95 6.36 9.42
CA ARG A 34 -1.00 5.64 10.29
C ARG A 34 -1.71 4.55 11.07
N GLU A 35 -2.89 4.89 11.58
CA GLU A 35 -3.76 4.03 12.36
C GLU A 35 -4.22 2.85 11.51
N GLY A 36 -4.61 3.06 10.27
CA GLY A 36 -5.08 2.00 9.36
C GLY A 36 -4.00 1.12 8.73
N LEU A 37 -2.71 1.36 8.96
CA LEU A 37 -1.63 0.60 8.32
C LEU A 37 -1.72 -0.91 8.59
N HIS A 38 -2.04 -1.30 9.82
CA HIS A 38 -2.14 -2.71 10.20
C HIS A 38 -3.30 -3.40 9.47
N LEU A 39 -4.45 -2.72 9.38
CA LEU A 39 -5.62 -3.19 8.66
C LEU A 39 -5.37 -3.31 7.15
N PHE A 40 -4.65 -2.34 6.57
CA PHE A 40 -4.24 -2.40 5.16
C PHE A 40 -3.37 -3.63 4.88
N ARG A 41 -2.38 -3.92 5.75
CA ARG A 41 -1.52 -5.11 5.59
C ARG A 41 -2.30 -6.41 5.74
N ALA A 42 -3.21 -6.49 6.71
CA ALA A 42 -4.08 -7.64 6.91
C ALA A 42 -4.95 -7.90 5.67
N ALA A 43 -5.56 -6.84 5.12
CA ALA A 43 -6.40 -6.95 3.92
C ALA A 43 -5.63 -7.45 2.69
N LEU A 44 -4.35 -7.09 2.54
CA LEU A 44 -3.51 -7.62 1.46
C LEU A 44 -3.08 -9.08 1.69
N ALA A 45 -2.82 -9.46 2.94
CA ALA A 45 -2.40 -10.81 3.30
C ALA A 45 -3.55 -11.83 3.30
N ALA A 46 -4.81 -11.37 3.30
CA ALA A 46 -5.99 -12.23 3.28
C ALA A 46 -6.22 -12.95 1.94
N TYR A 47 -5.53 -12.56 0.87
CA TYR A 47 -5.62 -13.23 -0.43
C TYR A 47 -4.66 -14.43 -0.46
N GLU A 48 -5.20 -15.60 -0.83
CA GLU A 48 -4.42 -16.84 -1.00
C GLU A 48 -3.31 -16.69 -2.05
N VAL A 49 -3.61 -16.02 -3.17
CA VAL A 49 -2.64 -15.59 -4.17
C VAL A 49 -2.38 -14.09 -3.97
N PRO A 50 -1.16 -13.68 -3.56
CA PRO A 50 -0.87 -12.28 -3.28
C PRO A 50 -0.99 -11.41 -4.54
N LEU A 51 -1.96 -10.49 -4.55
CA LEU A 51 -2.14 -9.53 -5.64
C LEU A 51 -0.98 -8.53 -5.73
N VAL A 52 -0.48 -8.10 -4.57
CA VAL A 52 0.65 -7.17 -4.43
C VAL A 52 1.40 -7.49 -3.13
N ARG A 53 2.69 -7.14 -3.09
CA ARG A 53 3.53 -7.28 -1.89
C ARG A 53 3.94 -5.90 -1.37
N VAL A 54 3.82 -5.70 -0.06
CA VAL A 54 4.38 -4.51 0.60
C VAL A 54 5.89 -4.66 0.69
N VAL A 55 6.63 -3.83 -0.06
CA VAL A 55 8.09 -3.84 -0.07
C VAL A 55 8.67 -3.09 1.13
N LYS A 56 8.20 -1.85 1.36
CA LYS A 56 8.67 -0.99 2.45
C LYS A 56 7.60 0.00 2.86
N VAL A 57 7.54 0.31 4.15
CA VAL A 57 6.75 1.40 4.71
C VAL A 57 7.67 2.55 5.11
N THR A 58 7.28 3.79 4.81
CA THR A 58 8.01 5.00 5.16
C THR A 58 7.05 6.15 5.44
N GLY A 59 7.47 7.11 6.27
CA GLY A 59 6.63 8.23 6.69
C GLY A 59 6.60 9.43 5.74
N THR A 60 7.47 9.49 4.71
CA THR A 60 7.52 10.63 3.78
C THR A 60 7.47 10.21 2.32
N LEU A 61 6.76 11.00 1.50
CA LEU A 61 6.61 10.74 0.06
C LEU A 61 7.95 10.76 -0.66
N ARG A 62 8.83 11.71 -0.33
CA ARG A 62 10.17 11.82 -0.92
C ARG A 62 10.98 10.54 -0.76
N LYS A 63 10.97 9.94 0.44
CA LYS A 63 11.65 8.66 0.69
C LYS A 63 10.98 7.51 -0.07
N ALA A 64 9.64 7.48 -0.12
CA ALA A 64 8.91 6.44 -0.83
C ALA A 64 9.22 6.43 -2.33
N GLN A 65 9.25 7.61 -2.96
CA GLN A 65 9.59 7.78 -4.37
C GLN A 65 11.05 7.40 -4.66
N ALA A 66 11.98 7.79 -3.79
CA ALA A 66 13.38 7.40 -3.94
C ALA A 66 13.53 5.86 -3.95
N ILE A 67 12.84 5.18 -3.03
CA ILE A 67 12.83 3.71 -2.96
C ILE A 67 12.19 3.08 -4.21
N SER A 68 11.05 3.61 -4.67
CA SER A 68 10.38 3.06 -5.86
C SER A 68 11.21 3.20 -7.14
N SER A 69 12.11 4.18 -7.19
CA SER A 69 13.00 4.41 -8.34
C SER A 69 14.30 3.61 -8.23
N SER A 70 14.81 3.36 -7.03
CA SER A 70 16.08 2.65 -6.82
C SER A 70 15.97 1.12 -6.89
N LEU A 71 14.77 0.57 -6.68
CA LEU A 71 14.56 -0.87 -6.73
C LEU A 71 14.34 -1.34 -8.17
N SER A 72 15.14 -2.31 -8.60
CA SER A 72 14.92 -3.11 -9.81
C SER A 72 14.45 -4.51 -9.40
N PHE A 73 13.28 -4.91 -9.89
CA PHE A 73 12.73 -6.26 -9.76
C PHE A 73 12.83 -7.01 -11.09
#